data_AF-R7J2W6-F1
#
_entry.id   AF-R7J2W6-F1
#
_cell.length_a   1.000
_cell.length_b   1.000
_cell.length_c   1.000
_cell.angle_alpha   90.00
_cell.angle_beta   90.00
_cell.angle_gamma   90.00
#
_symmetry.space_group_name_H-M   'P 1'
#
loop_
_entity.id
_entity.type
_entity.pdbx_description
1 polymer ?
#
loop_
_entity_poly.entity_id
_entity_poly.type
_entity_poly.pdbx_seq_one_letter_code
_entity_poly.pdbx_strand_id
1 'polypeptide(L)'
;MNNAERFNWMRKRHAFLNDIVKSYSSLDDFAKDKEEWFALLGTDLTRVEDYVYLYMWLDYGEYEMYFVIPNTDGHLTVSEVILWQDGTCANTYLNIFSLYEADDNEILTSIHNYGED
;
A
#
# COMPACT_ATOMS: atom_id res chain seq x y z
N MET A 1 4.61 -8.45 -17.58
CA MET A 1 3.85 -9.46 -16.78
C MET A 1 2.36 -9.32 -17.11
N ASN A 2 1.53 -10.39 -17.10
CA ASN A 2 0.09 -10.20 -17.34
C ASN A 2 -0.63 -9.63 -16.10
N ASN A 3 -1.82 -9.06 -16.25
CA ASN A 3 -2.51 -8.40 -15.11
C ASN A 3 -2.83 -9.35 -13.96
N ALA A 4 -3.20 -10.61 -14.22
CA ALA A 4 -3.48 -11.57 -13.15
C ALA A 4 -2.23 -11.87 -12.31
N GLU A 5 -1.07 -11.98 -12.94
CA GLU A 5 0.22 -12.11 -12.26
C GLU A 5 0.58 -10.85 -11.48
N ARG A 6 0.36 -9.65 -12.06
CA ARG A 6 0.60 -8.36 -11.38
C ARG A 6 -0.25 -8.24 -10.12
N PHE A 7 -1.56 -8.53 -10.19
CA PHE A 7 -2.46 -8.50 -9.04
C PHE A 7 -2.05 -9.49 -7.95
N ASN A 8 -1.57 -10.68 -8.31
CA ASN A 8 -1.04 -11.63 -7.34
C ASN A 8 0.22 -11.11 -6.63
N TRP A 9 1.10 -10.42 -7.36
CA TRP A 9 2.27 -9.78 -6.75
C TRP A 9 1.90 -8.60 -5.87
N MET A 10 0.89 -7.81 -6.24
CA MET A 10 0.38 -6.71 -5.43
C MET A 10 -0.18 -7.21 -4.09
N ARG A 11 -0.98 -8.28 -4.12
CA ARG A 11 -1.49 -8.91 -2.89
C ARG A 11 -0.39 -9.46 -1.98
N LYS A 12 0.66 -10.06 -2.56
CA LYS A 12 1.82 -10.52 -1.79
C LYS A 12 2.56 -9.37 -1.12
N ARG A 13 2.76 -8.27 -1.84
CA ARG A 13 3.42 -7.08 -1.31
C ARG A 13 2.56 -6.38 -0.25
N HIS A 14 1.25 -6.27 -0.48
CA HIS A 14 0.29 -5.81 0.51
C HIS A 14 0.40 -6.62 1.81
N ALA A 15 0.31 -7.95 1.74
CA ALA A 15 0.42 -8.82 2.91
C ALA A 15 1.77 -8.67 3.65
N PHE A 16 2.88 -8.63 2.90
CA PHE A 16 4.21 -8.42 3.47
C PHE A 16 4.34 -7.07 4.19
N LEU A 17 3.85 -6.00 3.58
CA LEU A 17 3.84 -4.67 4.18
C LEU A 17 2.92 -4.63 5.40
N ASN A 18 1.77 -5.31 5.36
CA ASN A 18 0.86 -5.40 6.49
C ASN A 18 1.55 -6.05 7.71
N ASP A 19 2.32 -7.11 7.49
CA ASP A 19 3.12 -7.76 8.53
C ASP A 19 4.18 -6.83 9.15
N ILE A 20 4.72 -5.89 8.39
CA ILE A 20 5.67 -4.89 8.88
C ILE A 20 4.97 -3.81 9.69
N VAL A 21 3.83 -3.28 9.22
CA VAL A 21 3.20 -2.09 9.82
C VAL A 21 2.34 -2.40 11.04
N LYS A 22 1.79 -3.62 11.16
CA LYS A 22 0.82 -3.98 12.21
C LYS A 22 1.33 -3.83 13.65
N SER A 23 2.65 -3.79 13.86
CA SER A 23 3.24 -3.57 15.19
C SER A 23 3.28 -2.10 15.60
N TYR A 24 3.03 -1.17 14.68
CA TYR A 24 3.04 0.27 14.92
C TYR A 24 1.63 0.76 15.22
N SER A 25 1.53 1.80 16.04
CA SER A 25 0.28 2.51 16.35
C SER A 25 0.31 3.99 15.93
N SER A 26 1.43 4.43 15.33
CA SER A 26 1.68 5.82 14.94
C SER A 26 2.38 5.86 13.58
N LEU A 27 1.81 6.63 12.66
CA LEU A 27 2.39 6.87 11.34
C LEU A 27 3.77 7.54 11.44
N ASP A 28 3.94 8.44 12.42
CA ASP A 28 5.20 9.15 12.63
C ASP A 28 6.29 8.22 13.17
N ASP A 29 5.95 7.34 14.10
CA ASP A 29 6.90 6.35 14.63
C ASP A 29 7.29 5.33 13.55
N PHE A 30 6.31 4.88 12.75
CA PHE A 30 6.57 3.99 11.61
C PHE A 30 7.48 4.65 10.59
N ALA A 31 7.15 5.87 10.14
CA ALA A 31 7.94 6.59 9.15
C ALA A 31 9.38 6.79 9.63
N LYS A 32 9.55 7.26 10.86
CA LYS A 32 10.88 7.51 11.44
C LYS A 32 11.72 6.24 11.58
N ASP A 33 11.12 5.11 11.94
CA ASP A 33 11.84 3.84 12.11
C ASP A 33 12.20 3.18 10.77
N LYS A 34 11.36 3.36 9.75
CA LYS A 34 11.47 2.61 8.49
C LYS A 34 11.95 3.41 7.29
N GLU A 35 12.06 4.74 7.37
CA GLU A 35 12.52 5.59 6.27
C GLU A 35 13.85 5.10 5.67
N GLU A 36 14.90 4.95 6.49
CA GLU A 36 16.21 4.49 6.02
C GLU A 36 16.16 3.04 5.50
N TRP A 37 15.39 2.17 6.16
CA TRP A 37 15.27 0.77 5.76
C TRP A 37 14.61 0.61 4.38
N PHE A 38 13.53 1.33 4.10
CA PHE A 38 12.88 1.31 2.79
C PHE A 38 13.75 1.96 1.71
N ALA A 39 14.44 3.06 2.03
CA ALA A 39 15.36 3.72 1.09
C ALA A 39 16.47 2.76 0.63
N LEU A 40 17.02 1.94 1.54
CA LEU A 40 18.00 0.90 1.21
C LEU A 40 17.44 -0.20 0.29
N LEU A 41 16.13 -0.42 0.32
CA LEU A 41 15.42 -1.35 -0.56
C LEU A 41 14.93 -0.69 -1.87
N GLY A 42 15.27 0.58 -2.10
CA GLY A 42 14.84 1.32 -3.30
C GLY A 42 13.35 1.66 -3.28
N THR A 43 12.76 1.79 -2.10
CA THR A 43 11.36 2.21 -1.91
C THR A 43 11.34 3.56 -1.22
N ASP A 44 10.61 4.52 -1.77
CA ASP A 44 10.45 5.83 -1.14
C ASP A 44 9.30 5.76 -0.14
N LEU A 45 9.59 6.00 1.13
CA LEU A 45 8.59 6.18 2.19
C LEU A 45 8.34 7.68 2.35
N THR A 46 7.08 8.11 2.39
CA THR A 46 6.75 9.51 2.67
C THR A 46 5.52 9.63 3.56
N ARG A 47 5.66 10.41 4.63
CA ARG A 47 4.59 10.76 5.57
C ARG A 47 3.81 11.97 5.06
N VAL A 48 2.49 11.85 4.99
CA VAL A 48 1.53 12.92 4.70
C VAL A 48 0.40 12.88 5.73
N GLU A 49 -0.46 13.90 5.84
CA GLU A 49 -1.38 14.12 6.98
C GLU A 49 -2.05 12.86 7.58
N ASP A 50 -2.77 12.07 6.77
CA ASP A 50 -3.58 10.95 7.27
C ASP A 50 -2.99 9.56 6.98
N TYR A 51 -1.85 9.50 6.27
CA TYR A 51 -1.24 8.22 5.86
C TYR A 51 0.27 8.33 5.59
N VAL A 52 0.92 7.19 5.42
CA VAL A 52 2.26 7.09 4.84
C VAL A 52 2.13 6.37 3.52
N TYR A 53 2.73 6.89 2.44
CA TYR A 53 2.80 6.13 1.20
C TYR A 53 4.19 5.52 0.99
N LEU A 54 4.20 4.35 0.37
CA LEU A 54 5.38 3.61 -0.05
C LEU A 54 5.36 3.54 -1.58
N TYR A 55 6.26 4.29 -2.22
CA TYR A 55 6.40 4.31 -3.68
C TYR A 55 7.50 3.34 -4.12
N MET A 56 7.11 2.33 -4.90
CA MET A 56 7.99 1.26 -5.37
C MET A 56 8.13 1.32 -6.88
N TRP A 57 9.35 1.56 -7.35
CA TRP A 57 9.69 1.41 -8.77
C TRP A 57 10.07 -0.05 -9.04
N LEU A 58 9.37 -0.70 -9.98
CA LEU A 58 9.49 -2.14 -10.21
C LEU A 58 10.26 -2.47 -11.48
N ASP A 59 9.96 -1.73 -12.55
CA ASP A 59 10.62 -1.82 -13.85
C ASP A 59 10.37 -0.54 -14.65
N TYR A 60 10.92 -0.45 -15.87
CA TYR A 60 10.69 0.66 -16.78
C TYR A 60 9.20 0.86 -17.07
N GLY A 61 8.63 1.95 -16.54
CA GLY A 61 7.21 2.28 -16.63
C GLY A 61 6.33 1.55 -15.62
N GLU A 62 6.85 0.61 -14.83
CA GLU A 62 6.06 -0.10 -13.82
C GLU A 62 6.38 0.39 -12.42
N TYR A 63 5.37 0.93 -11.75
CA TYR A 63 5.46 1.32 -10.35
C TYR A 63 4.14 1.08 -9.63
N GLU A 64 4.24 1.00 -8.31
CA GLU A 64 3.11 0.84 -7.40
C GLU A 64 3.30 1.74 -6.18
N MET A 65 2.19 2.25 -5.65
CA MET A 65 2.14 3.00 -4.41
C MET A 65 1.19 2.32 -3.44
N TYR A 66 1.68 2.02 -2.25
CA TYR A 66 0.92 1.45 -1.15
C TYR A 66 0.70 2.50 -0.07
N PHE A 67 -0.44 2.42 0.62
CA PHE A 67 -0.80 3.40 1.66
C PHE A 67 -0.91 2.71 3.01
N VAL A 68 -0.12 3.16 3.97
CA VAL A 68 -0.18 2.76 5.37
C VAL A 68 -1.09 3.75 6.09
N ILE A 69 -2.12 3.23 6.74
CA ILE A 69 -3.23 4.00 7.32
C ILE A 69 -3.52 3.52 8.75
N PRO A 70 -4.16 4.35 9.59
CA PRO A 70 -4.70 3.90 10.87
C PRO A 70 -5.78 2.83 10.67
N ASN A 71 -5.71 1.76 11.46
CA ASN A 71 -6.76 0.76 11.55
C ASN A 71 -7.71 1.06 12.72
N THR A 72 -8.88 0.42 12.74
CA THR A 72 -9.89 0.60 13.80
C THR A 72 -9.47 0.07 15.16
N ASP A 73 -8.45 -0.79 15.23
CA ASP A 73 -7.92 -1.38 16.46
C ASP A 73 -6.81 -0.53 17.12
N GLY A 74 -6.48 0.64 16.55
CA GLY A 74 -5.42 1.52 17.05
C GLY A 74 -4.01 1.16 16.58
N HIS A 75 -3.87 0.13 15.74
CA HIS A 75 -2.62 -0.18 15.03
C HIS A 75 -2.66 0.36 13.60
N LEU A 76 -1.54 0.27 12.88
CA LEU A 76 -1.49 0.60 11.47
C LEU A 76 -1.80 -0.63 10.61
N THR A 77 -2.35 -0.39 9.42
CA THR A 77 -2.55 -1.39 8.37
C THR A 77 -2.20 -0.80 7.01
N VAL A 78 -2.20 -1.63 5.97
CA VAL A 78 -2.06 -1.21 4.57
C VAL A 78 -3.43 -1.20 3.91
N SER A 79 -3.80 -0.08 3.31
CA SER A 79 -5.03 0.07 2.52
C SER A 79 -5.15 -1.01 1.45
N GLU A 80 -6.36 -1.47 1.19
CA GLU A 80 -6.65 -2.32 0.05
C GLU A 80 -6.55 -1.58 -1.29
N VAL A 81 -6.62 -0.25 -1.25
CA VAL A 81 -6.46 0.60 -2.42
C VAL A 81 -4.97 0.80 -2.66
N ILE A 82 -4.54 0.61 -3.91
CA ILE A 82 -3.19 0.94 -4.38
C ILE A 82 -3.27 1.92 -5.54
N LEU A 83 -2.24 2.73 -5.73
CA LEU A 83 -2.02 3.41 -7.00
C LEU A 83 -1.06 2.56 -7.83
N TRP A 84 -1.37 2.33 -9.10
CA TRP A 84 -0.50 1.60 -10.01
C TRP A 84 -0.58 2.19 -11.41
N GLN A 85 0.45 1.93 -12.22
CA GLN A 85 0.35 2.19 -13.66
C GLN A 85 -0.36 1.04 -14.35
N ASP A 86 -1.53 1.30 -14.93
CA ASP A 86 -2.32 0.31 -15.64
C ASP A 86 -1.71 -0.08 -17.00
N GLY A 87 -2.40 -0.96 -17.74
CA GLY A 87 -1.93 -1.43 -19.06
C GLY A 87 -1.92 -0.36 -20.16
N THR A 88 -2.39 0.85 -19.88
CA THR A 88 -2.46 1.99 -20.81
C THR A 88 -1.52 3.14 -20.41
N CYS A 89 -0.61 2.88 -19.47
CA CYS A 89 0.28 3.88 -18.88
C CYS A 89 -0.45 4.99 -18.09
N ALA A 90 -1.68 4.73 -17.65
CA ALA A 90 -2.45 5.63 -16.80
C ALA A 90 -2.27 5.25 -15.33
N ASN A 91 -2.24 6.26 -14.46
CA ASN A 91 -2.17 6.06 -13.02
C ASN A 91 -3.60 5.90 -12.53
N THR A 92 -3.91 4.73 -11.98
CA THR A 92 -5.27 4.39 -11.52
C THR A 92 -5.22 3.87 -10.11
N TYR A 93 -6.27 4.14 -9.35
CA TYR A 93 -6.49 3.53 -8.05
C TYR A 93 -7.28 2.24 -8.23
N LEU A 94 -6.84 1.19 -7.54
CA LEU A 94 -7.42 -0.15 -7.64
C LEU A 94 -7.56 -0.72 -6.23
N ASN A 95 -8.74 -1.21 -5.89
CA ASN A 95 -8.86 -2.12 -4.76
C ASN A 95 -8.34 -3.51 -5.18
N ILE A 96 -7.23 -3.95 -4.62
CA ILE A 96 -6.54 -5.17 -5.08
C ILE A 96 -7.29 -6.47 -4.76
N PHE A 97 -8.28 -6.44 -3.87
CA PHE A 97 -9.07 -7.61 -3.50
C PHE A 97 -10.34 -7.71 -4.35
N SER A 98 -11.07 -6.61 -4.51
CA SER A 98 -12.29 -6.57 -5.34
C SER A 98 -11.99 -6.47 -6.84
N LEU A 99 -10.80 -5.97 -7.21
CA LEU A 99 -10.38 -5.65 -8.58
C LEU A 99 -11.26 -4.61 -9.28
N TYR A 100 -12.00 -3.80 -8.51
CA TYR A 100 -12.68 -2.63 -9.01
C TYR A 100 -11.77 -1.39 -8.88
N GLU A 101 -11.90 -0.50 -9.85
CA GLU A 101 -11.36 0.85 -9.78
C GLU A 101 -11.88 1.53 -8.51
N ALA A 102 -11.00 2.27 -7.85
CA ALA A 102 -11.28 3.00 -6.63
C ALA A 102 -11.00 4.49 -6.84
N ASP A 103 -11.46 5.31 -5.91
CA ASP A 103 -11.10 6.72 -5.79
C ASP A 103 -10.06 6.93 -4.67
N ASP A 104 -9.42 8.10 -4.65
CA ASP A 104 -8.40 8.45 -3.65
C ASP A 104 -8.97 8.56 -2.22
N ASN A 105 -10.21 9.03 -2.09
CA ASN A 105 -10.94 9.08 -0.82
C ASN A 105 -11.18 7.69 -0.21
N GLU A 106 -11.13 6.62 -1.01
CA GLU A 106 -11.30 5.24 -0.55
C GLU A 106 -10.03 4.66 0.10
N ILE A 107 -8.88 5.34 -0.03
CA ILE A 107 -7.61 4.93 0.59
C ILE A 107 -7.78 4.74 2.10
N LEU A 108 -8.49 5.66 2.77
CA LEU A 108 -8.66 5.66 4.23
C LEU A 108 -9.84 4.81 4.72
N THR A 109 -10.73 4.37 3.82
CA THR A 109 -11.99 3.70 4.20
C THR A 109 -12.07 2.24 3.74
N SER A 110 -11.27 1.84 2.76
CA SER A 110 -11.25 0.48 2.22
C SER A 110 -10.27 -0.39 2.99
N ILE A 111 -10.77 -0.98 4.08
CA ILE A 111 -10.04 -1.91 4.93
C ILE A 111 -10.82 -3.22 5.01
N HIS A 112 -10.20 -4.35 4.66
CA HIS A 112 -10.76 -5.65 5.01
C HIS A 112 -10.74 -5.81 6.53
N ASN A 113 -11.89 -6.12 7.10
CA ASN A 113 -11.89 -6.73 8.43
C ASN A 113 -11.35 -8.15 8.30
N TYR A 114 -10.06 -8.35 8.59
CA TYR A 114 -9.44 -9.67 8.73
C TYR A 114 -9.92 -10.43 9.99
N GLY A 115 -11.04 -10.03 10.57
CA GLY A 115 -11.63 -10.62 11.77
C GLY A 115 -12.56 -11.79 11.43
N GLU A 116 -12.16 -12.97 11.91
CA GLU A 116 -12.85 -14.27 11.95
C GLU A 116 -12.82 -15.11 10.65
N ASP A 117 -11.68 -15.78 10.41
CA ASP A 117 -11.66 -17.19 9.95
C ASP A 117 -11.32 -18.11 11.13
#